data_AF-A0A956DZ73-F1
#
_entry.id   AF-A0A956DZ73-F1
#
_cell.length_a   1.000
_cell.length_b   1.000
_cell.length_c   1.000
_cell.angle_alpha   90.00
_cell.angle_beta   90.00
_cell.angle_gamma   90.00
#
_symmetry.space_group_name_H-M   'P 1'
#
loop_
_entity.id
_entity.type
_entity.pdbx_description
1 polymer ?
#
loop_
_entity_poly.entity_id
_entity_poly.type
_entity_poly.pdbx_seq_one_letter_code
_entity_poly.pdbx_strand_id
1 'polypeptide(L)'
;MLAHRLAATAVVFVAACELVGGIPNRVLDEGACVVGERRACYPGPTATRRVGVCADGEQRCLVAGWGPCEGAVEPGVEQCDDGDDHDCDGSPSCAGSPRWSRAFGDATQQLARDGALLHDGRFVVVGIFEGTLALDAHELQSQGFDDIFVAAFEPESGAVSWATSLGGSGSQEREFFDMAVTNDGDLLIAGTLYGAVTVGGMDLAAVQGDGLLVRMSPEGEVRWARLYGGLGLQRLRGVAFDPVSEDIFVAGSYNGSF
;
A
#
# COMPACT_ATOMS: atom_id res chain seq x y z
N MET A 1 14.83 8.76 59.41
CA MET A 1 13.56 8.56 58.67
C MET A 1 12.96 7.25 59.13
N LEU A 2 11.67 7.28 59.46
CA LEU A 2 10.93 6.32 60.29
C LEU A 2 11.08 4.84 59.86
N ALA A 3 11.48 4.01 60.81
CA ALA A 3 11.11 2.60 60.84
C ALA A 3 9.91 2.44 61.79
N HIS A 4 8.79 1.95 61.27
CA HIS A 4 7.64 1.50 62.07
C HIS A 4 7.32 0.05 61.71
N ARG A 5 7.43 -0.81 62.74
CA ARG A 5 6.87 -2.16 62.78
C ARG A 5 5.37 -2.06 63.06
N LEU A 6 4.56 -2.93 62.45
CA LEU A 6 3.25 -3.44 62.93
C LEU A 6 2.90 -4.65 62.01
N ALA A 7 3.08 -5.89 62.48
CA ALA A 7 2.10 -6.72 63.19
C ALA A 7 1.01 -7.30 62.27
N ALA A 8 1.24 -8.53 61.77
CA ALA A 8 0.20 -9.35 61.16
C ALA A 8 -0.42 -10.24 62.25
N THR A 9 -1.65 -9.92 62.64
CA THR A 9 -2.45 -10.71 63.58
C THR A 9 -3.09 -11.87 62.83
N ALA A 10 -2.77 -13.11 63.22
CA ALA A 10 -3.49 -14.30 62.79
C ALA A 10 -4.88 -14.32 63.43
N VAL A 11 -5.92 -14.53 62.63
CA VAL A 11 -7.27 -14.82 63.13
C VAL A 11 -7.65 -16.22 62.64
N VAL A 12 -7.69 -17.15 63.58
CA VAL A 12 -8.26 -18.49 63.41
C VAL A 12 -9.74 -18.40 63.79
N PHE A 13 -10.65 -18.66 62.86
CA PHE A 13 -12.03 -18.99 63.17
C PHE A 13 -12.26 -20.46 62.86
N VAL A 14 -12.39 -21.26 63.92
CA VAL A 14 -13.07 -22.56 63.85
C VAL A 14 -14.47 -22.33 64.41
N ALA A 15 -15.48 -22.52 63.57
CA ALA A 15 -16.85 -22.71 64.01
C ALA A 15 -17.36 -24.01 63.39
N ALA A 16 -17.52 -25.02 64.23
CA ALA A 16 -18.25 -26.24 63.91
C ALA A 16 -19.73 -26.04 64.22
N CYS A 17 -20.60 -26.48 63.33
CA CYS A 17 -21.97 -26.86 63.65
C CYS A 17 -22.43 -27.94 62.65
N GLU A 18 -22.83 -29.10 63.16
CA GLU A 18 -23.26 -30.27 62.40
C GLU A 18 -24.74 -30.21 61.99
N LEU A 19 -25.00 -30.66 60.75
CA LEU A 19 -26.14 -31.43 60.22
C LEU A 19 -27.59 -31.00 60.54
N VAL A 20 -28.41 -30.75 59.50
CA VAL A 20 -29.58 -31.57 59.08
C VAL A 20 -30.06 -31.09 57.69
N GLY A 21 -30.31 -32.03 56.76
CA GLY A 21 -31.32 -31.84 55.70
C GLY A 21 -30.77 -31.95 54.28
N GLY A 22 -30.95 -33.12 53.67
CA GLY A 22 -30.56 -33.37 52.28
C GLY A 22 -31.30 -32.49 51.29
N ILE A 23 -30.56 -32.02 50.28
CA ILE A 23 -31.11 -31.67 48.98
C ILE A 23 -30.35 -32.55 47.99
N PRO A 24 -31.01 -33.49 47.29
CA PRO A 24 -30.32 -34.34 46.33
C PRO A 24 -29.83 -33.48 45.17
N ASN A 25 -28.52 -33.53 44.97
CA ASN A 25 -27.84 -33.50 43.68
C ASN A 25 -28.64 -32.81 42.55
N ARG A 26 -28.62 -31.47 42.50
CA ARG A 26 -28.88 -30.78 41.24
C ARG A 26 -27.56 -30.79 40.49
N VAL A 27 -27.37 -31.83 39.69
CA VAL A 27 -26.55 -31.73 38.48
C VAL A 27 -27.08 -30.47 37.78
N LEU A 28 -26.30 -29.38 37.81
CA LEU A 28 -26.55 -28.26 36.93
C LEU A 28 -26.22 -28.82 35.55
N ASP A 29 -27.24 -29.37 34.93
CA ASP A 29 -27.22 -29.84 33.56
C ASP A 29 -26.82 -28.62 32.72
N GLU A 30 -25.57 -28.56 32.26
CA GLU A 30 -24.99 -27.38 31.58
C GLU A 30 -25.72 -27.05 30.26
N GLY A 31 -26.75 -27.82 29.89
CA GLY A 31 -27.67 -27.58 28.78
C GLY A 31 -29.13 -27.26 29.17
N ALA A 32 -29.54 -27.39 30.44
CA ALA A 32 -30.91 -27.13 30.85
C ALA A 32 -31.14 -25.62 31.10
N CYS A 33 -32.12 -25.05 30.41
CA CYS A 33 -32.50 -23.64 30.52
C CYS A 33 -34.01 -23.49 30.73
N VAL A 34 -34.45 -22.32 31.17
CA VAL A 34 -35.87 -22.03 31.33
C VAL A 34 -36.44 -21.58 29.98
N VAL A 35 -37.50 -22.23 29.48
CA VAL A 35 -38.11 -21.87 28.19
C VAL A 35 -38.44 -20.37 28.17
N GLY A 36 -37.94 -19.67 27.14
CA GLY A 36 -38.06 -18.22 26.98
C GLY A 36 -36.86 -17.41 27.50
N GLU A 37 -35.99 -17.99 28.31
CA GLU A 37 -34.72 -17.39 28.76
C GLU A 37 -33.81 -17.04 27.57
N ARG A 38 -32.99 -16.01 27.74
CA ARG A 38 -32.09 -15.47 26.72
C ARG A 38 -30.66 -15.44 27.24
N ARG A 39 -29.70 -15.75 26.37
CA ARG A 39 -28.27 -15.59 26.68
C ARG A 39 -27.49 -15.13 25.47
N ALA A 40 -26.37 -14.43 25.72
CA ALA A 40 -25.39 -14.17 24.68
C ALA A 40 -24.73 -15.47 24.23
N CYS A 41 -24.41 -15.55 22.96
CA CYS A 41 -23.74 -16.69 22.34
C CYS A 41 -22.76 -16.22 21.26
N TYR A 42 -21.75 -17.02 20.99
CA TYR A 42 -20.78 -16.75 19.93
C TYR A 42 -20.27 -18.10 19.42
N PRO A 43 -20.55 -18.50 18.16
CA PRO A 43 -20.15 -19.81 17.63
C PRO A 43 -18.67 -19.87 17.21
N GLY A 44 -18.06 -18.73 16.91
CA GLY A 44 -16.68 -18.64 16.43
C GLY A 44 -15.61 -18.86 17.53
N PRO A 45 -14.32 -18.83 17.15
CA PRO A 45 -13.20 -18.96 18.10
C PRO A 45 -13.24 -17.92 19.21
N THR A 46 -12.97 -18.30 20.46
CA THR A 46 -13.08 -17.36 21.60
C THR A 46 -12.14 -16.15 21.47
N ALA A 47 -11.02 -16.29 20.76
CA ALA A 47 -10.06 -15.20 20.53
C ALA A 47 -10.61 -14.09 19.62
N THR A 48 -11.56 -14.39 18.73
CA THR A 48 -12.14 -13.42 17.77
C THR A 48 -13.40 -12.74 18.30
N ARG A 49 -13.87 -13.15 19.49
CA ARG A 49 -15.11 -12.66 20.07
C ARG A 49 -14.99 -11.19 20.47
N ARG A 50 -15.85 -10.33 19.90
CA ARG A 50 -15.85 -8.86 20.12
C ARG A 50 -14.54 -8.18 19.68
N VAL A 51 -13.87 -8.78 18.70
CA VAL A 51 -12.74 -8.20 17.99
C VAL A 51 -13.23 -7.81 16.60
N GLY A 52 -12.85 -6.62 16.12
CA GLY A 52 -13.32 -6.12 14.84
C GLY A 52 -14.85 -6.05 14.73
N VAL A 53 -15.38 -6.54 13.61
CA VAL A 53 -16.83 -6.62 13.35
C VAL A 53 -17.51 -7.80 14.04
N CYS A 54 -16.74 -8.74 14.61
CA CYS A 54 -17.30 -9.93 15.24
C CYS A 54 -18.11 -9.58 16.48
N ALA A 55 -19.34 -10.10 16.54
CA ALA A 55 -20.31 -9.75 17.57
C ALA A 55 -21.02 -10.97 18.13
N ASP A 56 -21.42 -10.86 19.39
CA ASP A 56 -22.26 -11.86 20.05
C ASP A 56 -23.67 -11.85 19.45
N GLY A 57 -24.22 -13.04 19.24
CA GLY A 57 -25.64 -13.24 19.00
C GLY A 57 -26.41 -13.48 20.29
N GLU A 58 -27.70 -13.75 20.15
CA GLU A 58 -28.58 -14.17 21.23
C GLU A 58 -29.14 -15.57 20.98
N GLN A 59 -29.10 -16.42 22.00
CA GLN A 59 -29.81 -17.68 22.04
C GLN A 59 -31.07 -17.54 22.88
N ARG A 60 -32.18 -18.10 22.40
CA ARG A 60 -33.40 -18.31 23.18
C ARG A 60 -33.52 -19.76 23.60
N CYS A 61 -33.87 -19.99 24.86
CA CYS A 61 -34.20 -21.32 25.35
C CYS A 61 -35.56 -21.78 24.80
N LEU A 62 -35.55 -22.92 24.10
CA LEU A 62 -36.71 -23.62 23.57
C LEU A 62 -37.00 -24.85 24.43
N VAL A 63 -38.11 -25.55 24.13
CA VAL A 63 -38.47 -26.80 24.83
C VAL A 63 -37.38 -27.87 24.70
N ALA A 64 -36.63 -27.86 23.60
CA ALA A 64 -35.53 -28.79 23.33
C ALA A 64 -34.16 -28.33 23.89
N GLY A 65 -34.12 -27.21 24.64
CA GLY A 65 -32.89 -26.57 25.11
C GLY A 65 -32.58 -25.27 24.36
N TRP A 66 -31.34 -24.79 24.46
CA TRP A 66 -30.91 -23.57 23.78
C TRP A 66 -31.03 -23.70 22.25
N GLY A 67 -31.71 -22.73 21.63
CA GLY A 67 -31.86 -22.63 20.18
C GLY A 67 -30.59 -22.17 19.45
N PRO A 68 -30.69 -21.82 18.15
CA PRO A 68 -29.55 -21.29 17.40
C PRO A 68 -29.08 -19.95 17.96
N CYS A 69 -27.82 -19.61 17.70
CA CYS A 69 -27.27 -18.31 18.02
C CYS A 69 -27.67 -17.33 16.92
N GLU A 70 -28.69 -16.51 17.17
CA GLU A 70 -29.20 -15.56 16.18
C GLU A 70 -28.45 -14.23 16.29
N GLY A 71 -28.03 -13.69 15.15
CA GLY A 71 -27.37 -12.38 15.06
C GLY A 71 -25.90 -12.35 15.46
N ALA A 72 -25.25 -13.51 15.66
CA ALA A 72 -23.80 -13.54 15.80
C ALA A 72 -23.11 -13.21 14.48
N VAL A 73 -21.99 -12.47 14.57
CA VAL A 73 -21.09 -12.19 13.44
C VAL A 73 -19.79 -12.94 13.72
N GLU A 74 -19.54 -13.98 12.94
CA GLU A 74 -18.34 -14.81 13.02
C GLU A 74 -17.22 -14.26 12.12
N PRO A 75 -15.96 -14.68 12.32
CA PRO A 75 -14.84 -14.29 11.48
C PRO A 75 -15.10 -14.61 10.01
N GLY A 76 -14.94 -13.61 9.16
CA GLY A 76 -15.10 -13.69 7.72
C GLY A 76 -13.77 -13.68 6.99
N VAL A 77 -13.86 -13.53 5.67
CA VAL A 77 -12.71 -13.16 4.83
C VAL A 77 -12.54 -11.65 4.95
N GLU A 78 -11.30 -11.20 5.10
CA GLU A 78 -10.96 -9.78 5.18
C GLU A 78 -11.38 -9.01 3.92
N GLN A 79 -12.12 -7.91 4.13
CA GLN A 79 -12.42 -6.92 3.10
C GLN A 79 -11.44 -5.75 3.27
N CYS A 80 -10.53 -5.58 2.31
CA CYS A 80 -9.42 -4.63 2.46
C CYS A 80 -9.79 -3.16 2.15
N ASP A 81 -11.04 -2.85 1.83
CA ASP A 81 -11.49 -1.57 1.28
C ASP A 81 -12.33 -0.71 2.23
N ASP A 82 -12.75 -1.23 3.38
CA ASP A 82 -13.55 -0.51 4.39
C ASP A 82 -12.79 -0.24 5.71
N GLY A 83 -11.64 -0.88 5.91
CA GLY A 83 -10.80 -0.67 7.11
C GLY A 83 -11.40 -1.29 8.37
N ASP A 84 -12.29 -2.27 8.21
CA ASP A 84 -12.86 -3.06 9.29
C ASP A 84 -12.16 -4.43 9.39
N ASP A 85 -11.92 -4.90 10.62
CA ASP A 85 -11.34 -6.21 10.93
C ASP A 85 -12.43 -7.29 10.82
N HIS A 86 -12.49 -7.98 9.67
CA HIS A 86 -13.52 -8.98 9.36
C HIS A 86 -13.13 -10.38 9.79
N ASP A 87 -11.84 -10.72 9.74
CA ASP A 87 -11.34 -11.99 10.26
C ASP A 87 -11.12 -11.97 11.79
N CYS A 88 -11.33 -10.80 12.40
CA CYS A 88 -11.40 -10.55 13.83
C CYS A 88 -10.11 -10.97 14.54
N ASP A 89 -8.96 -10.77 13.88
CA ASP A 89 -7.63 -11.11 14.39
C ASP A 89 -6.98 -9.98 15.21
N GLY A 90 -7.64 -8.81 15.27
CA GLY A 90 -7.19 -7.62 15.97
C GLY A 90 -6.49 -6.59 15.07
N SER A 91 -6.45 -6.83 13.77
CA SER A 91 -5.93 -5.91 12.75
C SER A 91 -7.06 -5.48 11.79
N PRO A 92 -7.42 -4.18 11.73
CA PRO A 92 -8.45 -3.63 10.83
C PRO A 92 -8.07 -3.60 9.35
N SER A 93 -7.07 -4.38 8.95
CA SER A 93 -6.55 -4.32 7.61
C SER A 93 -5.83 -5.59 7.23
N CYS A 94 -5.82 -5.81 5.92
CA CYS A 94 -4.83 -6.58 5.19
C CYS A 94 -3.42 -5.93 5.31
N ALA A 95 -2.91 -5.76 6.53
CA ALA A 95 -1.61 -5.16 6.82
C ALA A 95 -0.51 -5.99 6.14
N GLY A 96 -0.08 -5.52 4.96
CA GLY A 96 0.94 -6.19 4.14
C GLY A 96 0.42 -6.90 2.88
N SER A 97 -0.89 -6.94 2.62
CA SER A 97 -1.40 -7.40 1.32
C SER A 97 -1.44 -6.24 0.32
N PRO A 98 -1.00 -6.43 -0.93
CA PRO A 98 -1.09 -5.39 -1.95
C PRO A 98 -2.56 -5.08 -2.24
N ARG A 99 -2.96 -3.80 -2.12
CA ARG A 99 -4.31 -3.32 -2.46
C ARG A 99 -4.68 -3.65 -3.91
N TRP A 100 -3.70 -3.54 -4.81
CA TRP A 100 -3.79 -4.01 -6.18
C TRP A 100 -2.41 -4.45 -6.67
N SER A 101 -2.41 -5.30 -7.69
CA SER A 101 -1.22 -5.64 -8.47
C SER A 101 -1.62 -5.79 -9.93
N ARG A 102 -0.84 -5.20 -10.84
CA ARG A 102 -1.10 -5.27 -12.28
C ARG A 102 0.17 -5.64 -13.03
N ALA A 103 0.00 -6.41 -14.09
CA ALA A 103 1.07 -6.81 -14.99
C ALA A 103 0.79 -6.22 -16.37
N PHE A 104 1.80 -5.53 -16.91
CA PHE A 104 1.75 -4.89 -18.21
C PHE A 104 2.97 -5.29 -19.03
N GLY A 105 2.84 -5.23 -20.35
CA GLY A 105 3.92 -5.54 -21.27
C GLY A 105 3.58 -6.63 -22.28
N ASP A 106 4.57 -6.95 -23.09
CA ASP A 106 4.50 -7.93 -24.17
C ASP A 106 5.68 -8.92 -24.09
N ALA A 107 6.05 -9.54 -25.21
CA ALA A 107 7.17 -10.47 -25.27
C ALA A 107 8.57 -9.79 -25.27
N THR A 108 8.61 -8.46 -25.32
CA THR A 108 9.85 -7.67 -25.34
C THR A 108 10.14 -7.05 -23.97
N GLN A 109 11.19 -6.23 -23.87
CA GLN A 109 11.70 -5.78 -22.58
C GLN A 109 10.94 -4.58 -22.03
N GLN A 110 10.22 -4.80 -20.92
CA GLN A 110 9.49 -3.77 -20.18
C GLN A 110 10.05 -3.68 -18.76
N LEU A 111 10.54 -2.50 -18.41
CA LEU A 111 11.45 -2.34 -17.30
C LEU A 111 11.09 -1.07 -16.53
N ALA A 112 10.24 -1.24 -15.52
CA ALA A 112 10.02 -0.22 -14.50
C ALA A 112 11.34 0.06 -13.76
N ARG A 113 11.61 1.33 -13.46
CA ARG A 113 12.89 1.76 -12.87
C ARG A 113 12.71 2.50 -11.57
N ASP A 114 11.78 3.43 -11.55
CA ASP A 114 11.51 4.21 -10.35
C ASP A 114 10.03 4.60 -10.28
N GLY A 115 9.59 5.03 -9.11
CA GLY A 115 8.21 5.39 -8.84
C GLY A 115 8.07 6.54 -7.84
N ALA A 116 7.05 7.37 -8.01
CA ALA A 116 6.77 8.51 -7.14
C ALA A 116 5.25 8.65 -6.91
N LEU A 117 4.86 9.17 -5.76
CA LEU A 117 3.47 9.51 -5.46
C LEU A 117 3.20 10.97 -5.77
N LEU A 118 2.19 11.24 -6.59
CA LEU A 118 1.63 12.57 -6.77
C LEU A 118 0.86 12.99 -5.51
N HIS A 119 0.64 14.31 -5.36
CA HIS A 119 -0.10 14.87 -4.21
C HIS A 119 -1.55 14.40 -4.11
N ASP A 120 -2.14 13.96 -5.22
CA ASP A 120 -3.49 13.38 -5.28
C ASP A 120 -3.53 11.87 -4.97
N GLY A 121 -2.38 11.27 -4.67
CA GLY A 121 -2.25 9.86 -4.33
C GLY A 121 -2.02 8.94 -5.53
N ARG A 122 -2.09 9.44 -6.77
CA ARG A 122 -1.72 8.61 -7.93
C ARG A 122 -0.25 8.20 -7.85
N PHE A 123 0.01 6.94 -8.16
CA PHE A 123 1.38 6.42 -8.22
C PHE A 123 1.87 6.53 -9.66
N VAL A 124 3.03 7.13 -9.86
CA VAL A 124 3.65 7.30 -11.18
C VAL A 124 4.85 6.37 -11.25
N VAL A 125 5.02 5.72 -12.40
CA VAL A 125 6.18 4.88 -12.71
C VAL A 125 6.89 5.46 -13.92
N VAL A 126 8.21 5.54 -13.83
CA VAL A 126 9.08 5.74 -14.99
C VAL A 126 9.85 4.45 -15.27
N GLY A 127 10.06 4.18 -16.54
CA GLY A 127 10.83 3.03 -16.98
C GLY A 127 11.18 3.11 -18.45
N ILE A 128 11.69 2.00 -18.97
CA ILE A 128 11.92 1.84 -20.40
C ILE A 128 11.07 0.70 -20.95
N PHE A 129 10.75 0.81 -22.22
CA PHE A 129 9.94 -0.17 -22.92
C PHE A 129 10.41 -0.35 -24.36
N GLU A 130 10.42 -1.58 -24.85
CA GLU A 130 10.65 -1.92 -26.26
C GLU A 130 9.32 -2.36 -26.88
N GLY A 131 9.14 -2.18 -28.19
CA GLY A 131 7.95 -2.67 -28.88
C GLY A 131 6.67 -1.94 -28.44
N THR A 132 5.65 -2.71 -28.05
CA THR A 132 4.33 -2.19 -27.69
C THR A 132 4.07 -2.38 -26.20
N LEU A 133 3.83 -1.29 -25.48
CA LEU A 133 3.44 -1.32 -24.07
C LEU A 133 1.96 -0.98 -23.93
N ALA A 134 1.14 -2.02 -23.74
CA ALA A 134 -0.30 -1.89 -23.46
C ALA A 134 -0.54 -1.66 -21.97
N LEU A 135 -1.16 -0.52 -21.65
CA LEU A 135 -1.46 0.01 -20.32
C LEU A 135 -2.97 0.33 -20.25
N ASP A 136 -3.77 -0.72 -20.07
CA ASP A 136 -5.24 -0.66 -20.18
C ASP A 136 -5.69 -0.16 -21.57
N ALA A 137 -6.35 0.99 -21.62
CA ALA A 137 -6.78 1.63 -22.86
C ALA A 137 -5.67 2.49 -23.52
N HIS A 138 -4.52 2.63 -22.86
CA HIS A 138 -3.38 3.38 -23.37
C HIS A 138 -2.40 2.41 -24.03
N GLU A 139 -2.00 2.71 -25.26
CA GLU A 139 -1.01 1.93 -25.99
C GLU A 139 0.15 2.85 -26.36
N LEU A 140 1.35 2.49 -25.88
CA LEU A 140 2.58 3.17 -26.22
C LEU A 140 3.37 2.32 -27.20
N GLN A 141 3.98 2.98 -28.19
CA GLN A 141 4.83 2.33 -29.18
C GLN A 141 6.21 2.95 -29.13
N SER A 142 7.24 2.12 -28.94
CA SER A 142 8.62 2.60 -28.97
C SER A 142 9.04 2.91 -30.42
N GLN A 143 9.88 3.93 -30.60
CA GLN A 143 10.44 4.34 -31.88
C GLN A 143 11.90 3.93 -31.99
N GLY A 144 12.17 2.87 -32.75
CA GLY A 144 13.53 2.34 -32.90
C GLY A 144 13.78 1.21 -31.91
N PHE A 145 14.53 1.47 -30.85
CA PHE A 145 14.87 0.47 -29.83
C PHE A 145 13.91 0.60 -28.62
N ASP A 146 14.47 0.85 -27.44
CA ASP A 146 13.76 1.13 -26.20
C ASP A 146 13.56 2.62 -25.99
N ASP A 147 12.35 2.99 -25.58
CA ASP A 147 11.96 4.37 -25.23
C ASP A 147 11.63 4.46 -23.74
N ILE A 148 11.61 5.68 -23.20
CA ILE A 148 11.16 5.93 -21.84
C ILE A 148 9.64 5.93 -21.83
N PHE A 149 9.01 5.29 -20.84
CA PHE A 149 7.60 5.52 -20.53
C PHE A 149 7.46 6.15 -19.16
N VAL A 150 6.41 6.95 -19.02
CA VAL A 150 5.91 7.46 -17.74
C VAL A 150 4.42 7.13 -17.69
N ALA A 151 3.97 6.47 -16.63
CA ALA A 151 2.56 6.10 -16.47
C ALA A 151 2.08 6.37 -15.04
N ALA A 152 0.89 6.97 -14.92
CA ALA A 152 0.23 7.19 -13.65
C ALA A 152 -0.90 6.18 -13.41
N PHE A 153 -1.04 5.74 -12.17
CA PHE A 153 -1.99 4.73 -11.72
C PHE A 153 -2.88 5.29 -10.61
N GLU A 154 -4.18 5.04 -10.72
CA GLU A 154 -5.16 5.42 -9.72
C GLU A 154 -4.93 4.68 -8.39
N PRO A 155 -4.95 5.36 -7.23
CA PRO A 155 -4.54 4.79 -5.95
C PRO A 155 -5.38 3.59 -5.49
N GLU A 156 -6.67 3.62 -5.81
CA GLU A 156 -7.62 2.60 -5.34
C GLU A 156 -7.66 1.37 -6.26
N SER A 157 -7.73 1.60 -7.57
CA SER A 157 -7.96 0.53 -8.56
C SER A 157 -6.68 0.08 -9.28
N GLY A 158 -5.60 0.85 -9.19
CA GLY A 158 -4.42 0.70 -10.03
C GLY A 158 -4.71 0.92 -11.52
N ALA A 159 -5.89 1.44 -11.90
CA ALA A 159 -6.20 1.72 -13.30
C ALA A 159 -5.25 2.79 -13.85
N VAL A 160 -4.87 2.67 -15.12
CA VAL A 160 -3.96 3.65 -15.74
C VAL A 160 -4.73 4.96 -15.96
N SER A 161 -4.28 6.02 -15.30
CA SER A 161 -4.81 7.38 -15.41
C SER A 161 -4.36 8.02 -16.73
N TRP A 162 -3.06 7.93 -17.01
CA TRP A 162 -2.44 8.38 -18.25
C TRP A 162 -1.11 7.64 -18.46
N ALA A 163 -0.63 7.64 -19.72
CA ALA A 163 0.67 7.10 -20.08
C ALA A 163 1.29 7.95 -21.20
N THR A 164 2.57 8.26 -21.08
CA THR A 164 3.34 9.10 -22.00
C THR A 164 4.65 8.41 -22.34
N SER A 165 4.98 8.27 -23.62
CA SER A 165 6.31 7.86 -24.07
C SER A 165 7.20 9.08 -24.32
N LEU A 166 8.45 9.02 -23.87
CA LEU A 166 9.50 9.99 -24.17
C LEU A 166 10.59 9.23 -24.93
N GLY A 167 10.63 9.41 -26.24
CA GLY A 167 11.27 8.44 -27.10
C GLY A 167 11.56 8.89 -28.53
N GLY A 168 12.45 8.17 -29.19
CA GLY A 168 12.92 8.47 -30.53
C GLY A 168 13.97 7.47 -30.97
N SER A 169 14.49 7.62 -32.19
CA SER A 169 15.29 6.58 -32.87
C SER A 169 16.54 6.02 -32.15
N GLY A 170 16.98 6.63 -31.03
CA GLY A 170 18.10 6.15 -30.22
C GLY A 170 17.67 5.17 -29.12
N SER A 171 18.54 4.21 -28.77
CA SER A 171 18.34 3.34 -27.61
C SER A 171 18.65 4.08 -26.32
N GLN A 172 17.71 4.09 -25.36
CA GLN A 172 17.87 4.82 -24.10
C GLN A 172 18.59 4.01 -23.03
N GLU A 173 19.23 4.68 -22.05
CA GLU A 173 19.95 3.94 -20.99
C GLU A 173 18.97 3.16 -20.14
N ARG A 174 19.37 1.92 -19.83
CA ARG A 174 18.54 0.98 -19.09
C ARG A 174 18.73 1.04 -17.59
N GLU A 175 19.54 1.93 -17.06
CA GLU A 175 20.09 1.76 -15.72
C GLU A 175 19.52 2.71 -14.66
N PHE A 176 19.32 4.00 -14.95
CA PHE A 176 19.00 4.98 -13.90
C PHE A 176 17.92 5.97 -14.34
N PHE A 177 16.81 5.95 -13.61
CA PHE A 177 15.88 7.06 -13.51
C PHE A 177 15.69 7.38 -12.03
N ASP A 178 15.43 8.64 -11.74
CA ASP A 178 14.99 9.10 -10.42
C ASP A 178 13.91 10.15 -10.60
N MET A 179 12.97 10.18 -9.66
CA MET A 179 11.84 11.11 -9.70
C MET A 179 11.69 11.91 -8.42
N ALA A 180 11.28 13.18 -8.57
CA ALA A 180 10.88 14.03 -7.47
C ALA A 180 9.58 14.77 -7.82
N VAL A 181 8.76 15.07 -6.81
CA VAL A 181 7.50 15.82 -6.99
C VAL A 181 7.65 17.21 -6.38
N THR A 182 7.27 18.24 -7.13
CA THR A 182 7.36 19.64 -6.70
C THR A 182 6.13 20.07 -5.90
N ASN A 183 6.17 21.25 -5.27
CA ASN A 183 5.03 21.81 -4.52
C ASN A 183 3.76 21.97 -5.38
N ASP A 184 3.90 22.27 -6.67
CA ASP A 184 2.79 22.39 -7.62
C ASP A 184 2.32 21.04 -8.19
N GLY A 185 2.88 19.93 -7.72
CA GLY A 185 2.53 18.57 -8.13
C GLY A 185 3.19 18.11 -9.42
N ASP A 186 4.07 18.91 -10.01
CA ASP A 186 4.82 18.50 -11.19
C ASP A 186 5.82 17.39 -10.84
N LEU A 187 6.04 16.52 -11.81
CA LEU A 187 7.05 15.48 -11.76
C LEU A 187 8.35 16.01 -12.35
N LEU A 188 9.44 15.83 -11.63
CA LEU A 188 10.80 15.96 -12.13
C LEU A 188 11.34 14.57 -12.39
N ILE A 189 11.89 14.35 -13.58
CA ILE A 189 12.48 13.06 -13.98
C ILE A 189 13.92 13.32 -14.40
N ALA A 190 14.86 12.67 -13.73
CA ALA A 190 16.26 12.67 -14.11
C ALA A 190 16.66 11.34 -14.73
N GLY A 191 17.49 11.40 -15.78
CA GLY A 191 18.04 10.21 -16.43
C GLY A 191 19.12 10.56 -17.45
N THR A 192 19.32 9.67 -18.42
CA THR A 192 20.24 9.89 -19.55
C THR A 192 19.49 9.68 -20.86
N LEU A 193 19.70 10.59 -21.81
CA LEU A 193 19.20 10.48 -23.17
C LEU A 193 20.33 10.07 -24.13
N TYR A 194 20.01 9.21 -25.10
CA TYR A 194 20.89 8.84 -26.20
C TYR A 194 20.22 9.12 -27.54
N GLY A 195 21.00 9.70 -28.48
CA GLY A 195 20.52 10.02 -29.81
C GLY A 195 19.48 11.15 -29.83
N ALA A 196 18.73 11.20 -30.93
CA ALA A 196 17.68 12.20 -31.13
C ALA A 196 16.31 11.68 -30.69
N VAL A 197 15.64 12.47 -29.85
CA VAL A 197 14.33 12.17 -29.24
C VAL A 197 13.46 13.41 -29.27
N THR A 198 12.15 13.21 -29.48
CA THR A 198 11.16 14.28 -29.31
C THR A 198 10.46 14.10 -27.96
N VAL A 199 10.69 15.03 -27.04
CA VAL A 199 10.08 15.04 -25.69
C VAL A 199 9.05 16.15 -25.64
N GLY A 200 7.76 15.83 -25.55
CA GLY A 200 6.71 16.87 -25.46
C GLY A 200 6.66 17.83 -26.64
N GLY A 201 7.01 17.36 -27.85
CA GLY A 201 7.12 18.19 -29.06
C GLY A 201 8.42 18.99 -29.17
N MET A 202 9.36 18.85 -28.23
CA MET A 202 10.70 19.44 -28.29
C MET A 202 11.70 18.42 -28.82
N ASP A 203 12.45 18.79 -29.85
CA ASP A 203 13.52 17.94 -30.40
C ASP A 203 14.80 18.12 -29.58
N LEU A 204 15.23 17.04 -28.94
CA LEU A 204 16.46 16.95 -28.16
C LEU A 204 17.41 15.97 -28.85
N ALA A 205 18.69 16.33 -28.91
CA ALA A 205 19.71 15.50 -29.54
C ALA A 205 20.91 15.35 -28.61
N ALA A 206 21.04 14.15 -28.02
CA ALA A 206 22.19 13.78 -27.23
C ALA A 206 23.31 13.23 -28.14
N VAL A 207 24.57 13.54 -27.82
CA VAL A 207 25.72 13.16 -28.67
C VAL A 207 26.21 11.74 -28.38
N GLN A 208 26.55 11.45 -27.12
CA GLN A 208 27.05 10.14 -26.69
C GLN A 208 26.28 9.54 -25.51
N GLY A 209 25.34 10.28 -24.94
CA GLY A 209 24.68 10.01 -23.67
C GLY A 209 24.73 11.26 -22.82
N ASP A 210 23.67 12.06 -22.84
CA ASP A 210 23.61 13.34 -22.16
C ASP A 210 22.56 13.32 -21.05
N GLY A 211 22.85 14.02 -19.94
CA GLY A 211 21.97 14.05 -18.79
C GLY A 211 20.64 14.69 -19.15
N LEU A 212 19.53 14.04 -18.85
CA LEU A 212 18.19 14.51 -19.13
C LEU A 212 17.51 14.91 -17.84
N LEU A 213 16.93 16.11 -17.80
CA LEU A 213 15.97 16.52 -16.78
C LEU A 213 14.67 16.94 -17.46
N VAL A 214 13.57 16.31 -17.09
CA VAL A 214 12.23 16.62 -17.60
C VAL A 214 11.37 17.11 -16.45
N ARG A 215 10.54 18.11 -16.71
CA ARG A 215 9.42 18.48 -15.83
C ARG A 215 8.11 18.22 -16.54
N MET A 216 7.24 17.47 -15.90
CA MET A 216 5.91 17.10 -16.41
C MET A 216 4.83 17.56 -15.42
N SER A 217 3.67 17.93 -15.96
CA SER A 217 2.47 18.18 -15.15
C SER A 217 1.96 16.89 -14.49
N PRO A 218 1.12 16.98 -13.45
CA PRO A 218 0.41 15.83 -12.88
C PRO A 218 -0.49 15.10 -13.90
N GLU A 219 -0.84 15.74 -15.01
CA GLU A 219 -1.66 15.19 -16.10
C GLU A 219 -0.84 14.49 -17.18
N GLY A 220 0.48 14.37 -17.02
CA GLY A 220 1.36 13.68 -17.96
C GLY A 220 1.83 14.53 -19.15
N GLU A 221 1.54 15.83 -19.15
CA GLU A 221 2.03 16.77 -20.16
C GLU A 221 3.44 17.27 -19.82
N VAL A 222 4.36 17.19 -20.78
CA VAL A 222 5.72 17.74 -20.61
C VAL A 222 5.67 19.27 -20.62
N ARG A 223 6.15 19.90 -19.54
CA ARG A 223 6.27 21.37 -19.45
C ARG A 223 7.59 21.88 -20.01
N TRP A 224 8.70 21.21 -19.68
CA TRP A 224 10.00 21.46 -20.27
C TRP A 224 10.91 20.24 -20.15
N ALA A 225 11.93 20.19 -20.99
CA ALA A 225 12.99 19.20 -20.93
C ALA A 225 14.34 19.89 -21.19
N ARG A 226 15.37 19.45 -20.48
CA ARG A 226 16.73 20.01 -20.55
C ARG A 226 17.75 18.89 -20.72
N LEU A 227 18.68 19.10 -21.64
CA LEU A 227 19.88 18.28 -21.78
C LEU A 227 21.08 18.95 -21.13
N TYR A 228 21.88 18.11 -20.49
CA TYR A 228 23.11 18.43 -19.80
C TYR A 228 24.20 17.55 -20.42
N GLY A 229 24.76 18.05 -21.52
CA GLY A 229 25.65 17.29 -22.39
C GLY A 229 27.09 17.80 -22.40
N GLY A 230 27.97 17.00 -23.00
CA GLY A 230 29.40 17.29 -23.09
C GLY A 230 30.17 16.26 -23.90
N LEU A 231 31.50 16.36 -23.91
CA LEU A 231 32.33 15.33 -24.52
C LEU A 231 32.36 14.08 -23.62
N GLY A 232 31.64 13.03 -24.02
CA GLY A 232 31.57 11.77 -23.27
C GLY A 232 30.27 11.65 -22.47
N LEU A 233 30.09 10.54 -21.77
CA LEU A 233 28.84 10.24 -21.06
C LEU A 233 28.57 11.21 -19.90
N GLN A 234 27.42 11.88 -19.94
CA GLN A 234 26.84 12.65 -18.84
C GLN A 234 25.59 11.91 -18.37
N ARG A 235 25.54 11.53 -17.09
CA ARG A 235 24.41 10.78 -16.53
C ARG A 235 23.85 11.54 -15.34
N LEU A 236 22.60 11.97 -15.43
CA LEU A 236 21.85 12.33 -14.23
C LEU A 236 21.27 11.05 -13.63
N ARG A 237 21.54 10.84 -12.35
CA ARG A 237 21.16 9.63 -11.61
C ARG A 237 20.23 9.91 -10.45
N GLY A 238 20.14 11.16 -10.03
CA GLY A 238 19.30 11.56 -8.92
C GLY A 238 18.74 12.95 -9.13
N VAL A 239 17.53 13.17 -8.64
CA VAL A 239 16.87 14.47 -8.57
C VAL A 239 16.19 14.62 -7.22
N ALA A 240 16.35 15.78 -6.60
CA ALA A 240 15.64 16.14 -5.38
C ALA A 240 15.09 17.55 -5.51
N PHE A 241 13.95 17.78 -4.86
CA PHE A 241 13.30 19.09 -4.80
C PHE A 241 13.25 19.54 -3.34
N ASP A 242 13.73 20.76 -3.06
CA ASP A 242 13.54 21.38 -1.75
C ASP A 242 12.21 22.14 -1.75
N PRO A 243 11.20 21.72 -0.97
CA PRO A 243 9.91 22.38 -0.94
C PRO A 243 9.93 23.77 -0.28
N VAL A 244 11.01 24.13 0.43
CA VAL A 244 11.12 25.44 1.09
C VAL A 244 11.73 26.48 0.16
N SER A 245 12.83 26.16 -0.51
CA SER A 245 13.49 27.08 -1.45
C SER A 245 12.98 26.97 -2.89
N GLU A 246 12.27 25.88 -3.21
CA GLU A 246 11.88 25.47 -4.56
C GLU A 246 13.05 25.15 -5.49
N ASP A 247 14.22 24.88 -4.92
CA ASP A 247 15.40 24.49 -5.70
C ASP A 247 15.32 23.03 -6.17
N ILE A 248 15.81 22.81 -7.38
CA ILE A 248 15.99 21.48 -7.98
C ILE A 248 17.47 21.11 -7.88
N PHE A 249 17.76 20.04 -7.15
CA PHE A 249 19.08 19.45 -7.05
C PHE A 249 19.17 18.24 -7.98
N VAL A 250 20.25 18.15 -8.75
CA VAL A 250 20.54 16.98 -9.58
C VAL A 250 21.90 16.40 -9.22
N ALA A 251 21.99 15.09 -9.19
CA ALA A 251 23.22 14.35 -8.92
C ALA A 251 23.49 13.36 -10.05
N GLY A 252 24.76 13.07 -10.31
CA GLY A 252 25.13 12.31 -11.49
C GLY A 252 26.60 11.99 -11.59
N SER A 253 26.98 11.43 -12.74
CA SER A 253 28.37 11.17 -13.11
C SER A 253 28.63 11.69 -14.51
N TYR A 254 29.82 12.23 -14.74
CA TYR A 254 30.24 12.64 -16.06
C TYR A 254 31.62 12.11 -16.45
N ASN A 255 31.85 12.02 -17.75
CA ASN A 255 33.16 11.89 -18.35
C ASN A 255 33.46 13.14 -19.20
N GLY A 256 34.69 13.64 -19.17
CA GLY A 256 35.09 14.82 -19.94
C GLY A 256 34.76 16.15 -19.25
N SER A 257 34.35 17.15 -20.03
CA SER A 257 34.00 18.51 -19.57
C SER A 257 32.53 18.81 -19.77
N PHE A 258 31.99 19.63 -18.89
CA PHE A 258 30.63 20.16 -18.88
C PHE A 258 30.63 21.65 -19.25
#